data_AF-A0A7W8SUY5-F1
#
_entry.id   AF-A0A7W8SUY5-F1
#
_cell.length_a   1.000
_cell.length_b   1.000
_cell.length_c   1.000
_cell.angle_alpha   90.00
_cell.angle_beta   90.00
_cell.angle_gamma   90.00
#
_symmetry.space_group_name_H-M   'P 1'
#
loop_
_entity.id
_entity.type
_entity.pdbx_description
1 polymer ?
#
loop_
_entity_poly.entity_id
_entity_poly.type
_entity_poly.pdbx_seq_one_letter_code
_entity_poly.pdbx_strand_id
1 'polypeptide(L)' 'MQTDPTIDPAAPPNQPLEEPNGEPRPLPDTPPDTDPLAPGSSPEDEDEEALKRAPRKP' A
#
# COMPACT_ATOMS: atom_id res chain seq x y z
N MET A 1 1.55 34.76 -21.59
CA MET A 1 1.72 33.60 -20.70
C MET A 1 1.33 32.37 -21.52
N GLN A 2 2.31 31.58 -21.96
CA GLN A 2 2.04 30.33 -22.67
C GLN A 2 1.99 29.22 -21.61
N THR A 3 0.86 28.54 -21.47
CA THR A 3 0.73 27.38 -20.60
C THR A 3 1.47 26.20 -21.20
N ASP A 4 1.97 25.31 -20.35
CA ASP A 4 2.67 24.12 -20.80
C ASP A 4 1.70 23.21 -21.60
N PRO A 5 2.08 22.74 -22.82
CA PRO A 5 1.18 22.00 -23.71
C PRO A 5 0.90 20.56 -23.22
N THR A 6 1.61 20.08 -22.20
CA THR A 6 1.30 18.82 -21.51
C THR A 6 0.20 19.00 -20.46
N ILE A 7 -0.17 20.24 -20.13
CA ILE A 7 -1.30 20.53 -19.24
C ILE A 7 -2.58 20.57 -20.07
N ASP A 8 -3.47 19.62 -19.80
CA ASP A 8 -4.81 19.60 -20.38
C ASP A 8 -5.62 20.80 -19.85
N PRO A 9 -6.05 21.74 -20.71
CA PRO A 9 -6.84 22.89 -20.29
C PRO A 9 -8.27 22.52 -19.86
N ALA A 10 -8.75 21.33 -20.21
CA ALA A 10 -10.04 20.79 -19.78
C ALA A 10 -9.95 19.99 -18.48
N ALA A 11 -8.73 19.64 -18.03
CA ALA A 11 -8.57 19.03 -16.72
C ALA A 11 -9.03 20.03 -15.65
N PRO A 12 -9.85 19.60 -14.68
CA PRO A 12 -10.20 20.46 -13.57
C PRO A 12 -8.91 20.93 -12.89
N PRO A 13 -8.87 22.18 -12.38
CA PRO A 13 -7.74 22.62 -11.59
C PRO A 13 -7.50 21.59 -10.48
N ASN A 14 -6.24 21.38 -10.09
CA ASN A 14 -5.94 20.63 -8.87
C ASN A 14 -6.60 21.36 -7.71
N GLN A 15 -7.85 21.01 -7.42
CA GLN A 15 -8.56 21.54 -6.27
C GLN A 15 -7.78 21.06 -5.05
N PRO A 16 -7.56 21.91 -4.05
CA PRO A 16 -7.09 21.40 -2.77
C PRO A 16 -8.08 20.31 -2.38
N LEU A 17 -7.58 19.10 -2.11
CA LEU A 17 -8.41 18.04 -1.50
C LEU A 17 -9.12 18.72 -0.33
N GLU A 18 -10.47 18.69 -0.30
CA GLU A 18 -11.17 19.26 0.84
C GLU A 18 -10.53 18.69 2.11
N GLU A 19 -10.15 19.57 3.02
CA GLU A 19 -9.70 19.14 4.33
C GLU A 19 -10.79 18.20 4.85
N PRO A 20 -10.44 16.94 5.20
CA PRO A 20 -11.44 16.02 5.70
C PRO A 20 -12.20 16.75 6.81
N ASN A 21 -13.53 16.70 6.77
CA ASN A 21 -14.48 17.55 7.51
C ASN A 21 -14.42 17.37 9.05
N GLY A 22 -13.24 17.22 9.64
CA GLY A 22 -13.01 16.77 11.00
C GLY A 22 -13.47 15.33 11.27
N GLU A 23 -14.20 14.69 10.34
CA GLU A 23 -14.73 13.36 10.53
C GLU A 23 -13.55 12.38 10.58
N PRO A 24 -13.34 11.67 11.71
CA PRO A 24 -12.28 10.70 11.82
C PRO A 24 -12.51 9.62 10.77
N ARG A 25 -11.46 9.27 10.03
CA ARG A 25 -11.50 8.09 9.15
C ARG A 25 -11.93 6.88 9.99
N PRO A 26 -12.86 6.04 9.50
CA PRO A 26 -13.26 4.86 10.24
C PRO A 26 -12.02 4.01 10.53
N LEU A 27 -11.91 3.52 11.75
CA LEU A 27 -10.88 2.55 12.10
C LEU A 27 -11.14 1.27 11.29
N PRO A 28 -10.09 0.56 10.86
CA PRO A 28 -10.27 -0.75 10.26
C PRO A 28 -11.01 -1.66 11.24
N ASP A 29 -12.01 -2.40 10.76
CA ASP A 29 -12.83 -3.31 11.57
C ASP A 29 -12.02 -4.43 12.24
N THR A 30 -10.87 -4.76 11.67
CA THR A 30 -9.96 -5.79 12.17
C THR A 30 -8.58 -5.19 12.43
N PRO A 31 -7.98 -5.40 13.62
CA PRO A 31 -6.56 -5.18 13.78
C PRO A 31 -5.82 -6.06 12.76
N PRO A 32 -4.64 -5.65 12.28
CA PRO A 32 -3.84 -6.52 11.43
C PRO A 32 -3.57 -7.83 12.18
N ASP A 33 -3.75 -8.97 11.52
CA ASP A 33 -3.44 -10.30 12.07
C ASP A 33 -1.95 -10.46 12.41
N THR A 34 -1.10 -9.54 11.95
CA THR A 34 0.34 -9.51 12.21
C THR A 34 0.74 -8.27 13.00
N ASP A 35 1.73 -8.43 13.88
CA ASP A 35 2.38 -7.30 14.55
C ASP A 35 3.12 -6.46 13.48
N PRO A 36 2.75 -5.19 13.27
CA PRO A 36 3.38 -4.33 12.28
C PRO A 36 4.84 -3.99 12.60
N LEU A 37 5.29 -4.23 13.84
CA LEU A 37 6.67 -4.06 14.28
C LEU A 37 7.44 -5.39 14.32
N ALA A 38 6.79 -6.53 14.07
CA ALA A 38 7.52 -7.77 13.86
C ALA A 38 8.39 -7.60 12.60
N PRO A 39 9.70 -7.89 12.68
CA PRO A 39 10.58 -7.76 11.54
C PRO A 39 10.08 -8.67 10.42
N GLY A 40 9.49 -8.03 9.40
CA GLY A 40 9.11 -8.57 8.11
C GLY A 40 8.74 -10.04 8.08
N SER A 41 7.51 -10.40 8.48
CA SER A 41 6.80 -11.48 7.79
C SER A 41 6.52 -11.02 6.35
N SER A 42 7.60 -10.95 5.57
CA SER A 42 7.53 -10.82 4.12
C SER A 42 7.27 -12.22 3.58
N PRO A 43 6.43 -12.35 2.55
CA PRO A 43 6.10 -13.66 1.96
C PRO A 43 7.34 -14.46 1.51
N GLU A 44 8.47 -13.80 1.30
CA GLU A 44 9.76 -14.42 0.96
C GLU A 44 10.27 -15.43 2.02
N ASP A 45 9.97 -15.24 3.31
CA ASP A 45 10.42 -16.16 4.38
C ASP A 45 9.70 -17.52 4.30
N GLU A 46 8.46 -17.53 3.80
CA GLU A 46 7.65 -18.74 3.60
C GLU A 46 8.19 -19.59 2.43
N ASP A 47 8.69 -18.95 1.36
CA ASP A 47 9.31 -19.62 0.22
C ASP A 47 10.64 -20.29 0.58
N GLU A 48 11.46 -19.65 1.42
CA GLU A 48 12.71 -20.22 1.91
C GLU A 48 12.47 -21.44 2.82
N GLU A 49 11.51 -21.37 3.74
CA GLU A 49 11.10 -22.50 4.58
C GLU A 49 10.53 -23.66 3.75
N ALA A 50 9.79 -23.38 2.67
CA ALA A 50 9.24 -24.39 1.77
C ALA A 50 10.34 -25.13 0.99
N LEU A 51 11.39 -24.43 0.54
CA LEU A 51 12.55 -25.02 -0.15
C LEU A 51 13.38 -25.94 0.76
N LYS A 52 13.51 -25.60 2.05
CA LYS A 52 14.20 -26.43 3.06
C LYS A 52 13.44 -27.73 3.37
N ARG A 53 12.11 -27.70 3.26
CA ARG A 53 11.22 -28.83 3.56
C ARG A 53 11.03 -29.81 2.40
N ALA A 54 11.56 -29.51 1.21
CA ALA A 54 11.45 -30.37 0.05
C ALA A 54 12.19 -31.71 0.28
N PRO A 55 11.52 -32.87 0.22
CA PRO A 55 12.19 -34.15 0.39
C PRO A 55 13.12 -34.41 -0.80
N ARG A 56 14.43 -34.40 -0.56
CA ARG A 56 15.42 -34.92 -1.51
C ARG A 56 15.22 -36.43 -1.64
N LYS A 57 14.58 -36.88 -2.72
CA LYS A 57 14.50 -38.29 -3.09
C LYS A 57 15.85 -38.77 -3.67
N PRO A 58 16.44 -39.84 -3.13
CA PRO A 58 17.09 -40.87 -3.92
C PRO A 58 16.09 -41.95 -4.36
#